data_AF-A0A507F107-F1
#
_entry.id   AF-A0A507F107-F1
#
_cell.length_a   1.000
_cell.length_b   1.000
_cell.length_c   1.000
_cell.angle_alpha   90.00
_cell.angle_beta   90.00
_cell.angle_gamma   90.00
#
_symmetry.space_group_name_H-M   'P 1'
#
loop_
_entity.id
_entity.type
_entity.pdbx_description
1 polymer ?
#
loop_
_entity_poly.entity_id
_entity_poly.type
_entity_poly.pdbx_seq_one_letter_code
_entity_poly.pdbx_strand_id
1 'polypeptide(L)'
;MVEKEVSADNLGLPQVYARGYLTTGLFKYSRHPNFFCEIMIWWSIYGFSVAATIPKSTGLKDLTWSNIVNWSIIGPIMLTLLFQGSTSFTEGISAKKYPTYQIYQKATSRLIPMWPGKDVDQQAQEEQNKRK
;
A
#
# COMPACT_ATOMS: atom_id res chain seq x y z
N MET A 1 6.38 6.96 -39.02
CA MET A 1 7.69 7.45 -38.55
C MET A 1 7.78 7.02 -37.10
N VAL A 2 8.46 5.91 -36.84
CA VAL A 2 8.46 5.22 -35.54
C VAL A 2 9.21 6.12 -34.56
N GLU A 3 8.50 6.73 -33.62
CA GLU A 3 9.13 7.26 -32.40
C GLU A 3 9.90 6.09 -31.81
N LYS A 4 11.23 6.14 -31.93
CA LYS A 4 12.09 5.26 -31.14
C LYS A 4 11.74 5.59 -29.71
N GLU A 5 10.97 4.72 -29.06
CA GLU A 5 10.64 4.89 -27.66
C GLU A 5 11.94 5.19 -26.93
N VAL A 6 11.95 6.31 -26.20
CA VAL A 6 13.05 6.71 -25.35
C VAL A 6 13.10 5.68 -24.21
N SER A 7 13.67 4.51 -24.50
CA SER A 7 13.94 3.51 -23.48
C SER A 7 15.04 4.11 -22.60
N ALA A 8 14.80 4.14 -21.30
CA ALA A 8 15.70 4.73 -20.32
C ALA A 8 17.09 4.06 -20.27
N ASP A 9 17.22 2.87 -20.87
CA ASP A 9 18.51 2.23 -21.17
C ASP A 9 19.42 3.14 -22.02
N ASN A 10 18.84 3.96 -22.90
CA ASN A 10 19.56 4.90 -23.75
C ASN A 10 20.03 6.17 -23.02
N LEU A 11 19.50 6.45 -21.83
CA LEU A 11 19.85 7.61 -20.99
C LEU A 11 20.87 7.27 -19.90
N GLY A 12 21.27 6.00 -19.75
CA GLY A 12 22.21 5.56 -18.71
C GLY A 12 21.68 5.74 -17.28
N LEU A 13 20.36 5.86 -17.12
CA LEU A 13 19.74 6.06 -15.82
C LEU A 13 19.64 4.71 -15.08
N PRO A 14 19.83 4.69 -13.74
CA PRO A 14 19.54 3.50 -12.95
C PRO A 14 18.12 2.98 -13.22
N GLN A 15 17.97 1.64 -13.32
CA GLN A 15 16.74 0.94 -13.71
C GLN A 15 15.48 1.38 -12.94
N VAL A 16 15.65 1.82 -11.69
CA VAL A 16 14.58 2.39 -10.86
C VAL A 16 13.92 3.64 -11.47
N TYR A 17 14.69 4.50 -12.14
CA TYR A 17 14.18 5.69 -12.82
C TYR A 17 13.56 5.35 -14.18
N ALA A 18 14.12 4.37 -14.88
CA ALA A 18 13.58 3.82 -16.11
C ALA A 18 12.13 3.34 -15.96
N ARG A 19 11.85 2.71 -14.82
CA ARG A 19 10.53 2.16 -14.51
C ARG A 19 9.47 3.21 -14.21
N GLY A 20 9.89 4.38 -13.72
CA GLY A 20 9.01 5.49 -13.34
C GLY A 20 8.21 5.28 -12.05
N TYR A 21 8.55 4.27 -11.23
CA TYR A 21 7.95 4.06 -9.91
C TYR A 21 8.95 3.40 -8.93
N LEU A 22 8.78 3.67 -7.63
CA LEU A 22 9.69 3.24 -6.58
C LEU A 22 9.29 1.86 -6.01
N THR A 23 10.26 0.95 -5.89
CA THR A 23 10.06 -0.39 -5.30
C THR A 23 11.06 -0.74 -4.20
N THR A 24 11.82 0.25 -3.74
CA THR A 24 12.86 0.10 -2.71
C THR A 24 12.45 0.78 -1.41
N GLY A 25 13.19 0.50 -0.32
CA GLY A 25 12.88 1.03 1.01
C GLY A 25 11.54 0.51 1.54
N LEU A 26 10.70 1.41 2.07
CA LEU A 26 9.37 1.07 2.59
C LEU A 26 8.44 0.49 1.51
N PHE A 27 8.61 0.94 0.26
CA PHE A 27 7.83 0.48 -0.89
C PHE A 27 8.11 -0.98 -1.27
N LYS A 28 9.14 -1.60 -0.69
CA LYS A 28 9.38 -3.03 -0.83
C LYS A 28 8.40 -3.87 0.01
N TYR A 29 7.92 -3.34 1.14
CA TYR A 29 7.09 -4.06 2.10
C TYR A 29 5.59 -3.83 1.90
N SER A 30 5.24 -2.63 1.45
CA SER A 30 3.87 -2.22 1.12
C SER A 30 3.92 -1.28 -0.08
N ARG A 31 2.95 -1.37 -0.99
CA ARG A 31 2.84 -0.44 -2.13
C ARG A 31 2.36 0.94 -1.68
N HIS A 32 1.64 1.01 -0.57
CA HIS A 32 1.08 2.26 -0.02
C HIS A 32 1.38 2.35 1.48
N PRO A 33 2.66 2.42 1.90
CA PRO A 33 3.03 2.47 3.32
C PRO A 33 2.47 3.73 4.00
N ASN A 34 2.37 4.84 3.25
CA ASN A 34 1.79 6.08 3.73
C ASN A 34 0.31 5.92 4.11
N PHE A 35 -0.47 5.23 3.28
CA PHE A 35 -1.90 5.01 3.54
C PHE A 35 -2.11 4.09 4.73
N PHE A 36 -1.25 3.09 4.88
CA PHE A 36 -1.25 2.25 6.08
C PHE A 36 -1.00 3.08 7.35
N CYS A 37 0.02 3.94 7.36
CA CYS A 37 0.29 4.81 8.50
C CYS A 37 -0.90 5.74 8.81
N GLU A 38 -1.51 6.34 7.78
CA GLU A 38 -2.67 7.20 7.95
C GLU A 38 -3.83 6.44 8.61
N ILE A 39 -4.21 5.28 8.06
CA ILE A 39 -5.25 4.41 8.63
C ILE A 39 -4.91 4.09 10.09
N MET A 40 -3.69 3.64 10.38
CA MET A 40 -3.25 3.25 11.73
C MET A 40 -3.27 4.40 12.74
N ILE A 41 -2.91 5.63 12.34
CA ILE A 41 -2.97 6.80 13.20
C ILE A 41 -4.43 7.06 13.61
N TRP A 42 -5.36 7.04 12.65
CA TRP A 42 -6.77 7.27 12.94
C TRP A 42 -7.42 6.16 13.77
N TRP A 43 -7.03 4.90 13.55
CA TRP A 43 -7.44 3.80 14.42
C TRP A 43 -6.84 3.90 15.83
N SER A 44 -5.63 4.45 15.98
CA SER A 44 -5.01 4.69 17.29
C SER A 44 -5.69 5.82 18.04
N ILE A 45 -6.03 6.93 17.37
CA ILE A 45 -6.83 8.03 17.92
C ILE A 45 -8.20 7.51 18.38
N TYR A 46 -8.83 6.67 17.56
CA TYR A 46 -10.07 5.99 17.94
C TYR A 46 -9.88 5.09 19.17
N GLY A 47 -8.75 4.38 19.26
CA GLY A 47 -8.37 3.60 20.44
C GLY A 47 -8.36 4.41 21.73
N PHE A 48 -7.92 5.67 21.70
CA PHE A 48 -8.00 6.57 22.86
C PHE A 48 -9.44 6.96 23.22
N SER A 49 -10.31 7.15 22.22
CA SER A 49 -11.74 7.38 22.43
C SER A 49 -12.39 6.20 23.15
N VAL A 50 -12.07 4.97 22.75
CA VAL A 50 -12.54 3.74 23.43
C VAL A 50 -11.92 3.62 24.83
N ALA A 51 -10.63 3.92 25.00
CA ALA A 51 -9.99 3.86 26.31
C ALA A 51 -10.63 4.83 27.33
N ALA A 52 -11.13 5.98 26.87
CA ALA A 52 -11.81 6.96 27.71
C ALA A 52 -13.20 6.48 28.21
N THR A 53 -13.83 5.50 27.56
CA THR A 53 -15.14 4.96 28.00
C THR A 53 -15.02 3.85 29.04
N ILE A 54 -13.82 3.32 29.27
CA ILE A 54 -13.57 2.20 30.19
C ILE A 54 -13.42 2.73 31.63
N PRO A 55 -14.21 2.24 32.60
CA PRO A 55 -14.04 2.61 34.01
C PRO A 55 -12.67 2.17 34.55
N LYS A 56 -11.99 3.08 35.28
CA LYS A 56 -10.67 2.80 35.89
C LYS A 56 -10.68 1.63 36.88
N SER A 57 -11.83 1.33 37.49
CA SER A 57 -11.99 0.28 38.49
C SER A 57 -11.91 -1.14 37.93
N THR A 58 -12.31 -1.33 36.68
CA THR A 58 -12.41 -2.65 36.03
C THR A 58 -11.35 -2.88 34.97
N GLY A 59 -10.71 -1.80 34.46
CA GLY A 59 -9.63 -1.90 33.49
C GLY A 59 -10.05 -2.60 32.21
N LEU A 60 -9.13 -3.30 31.53
CA LEU A 60 -9.44 -4.01 30.27
C LEU A 60 -10.45 -5.17 30.43
N LYS A 61 -10.87 -5.53 31.65
CA LYS A 61 -11.84 -6.62 31.88
C LYS A 61 -13.27 -6.24 31.49
N ASP A 62 -13.60 -4.94 31.43
CA ASP A 62 -14.92 -4.42 31.06
C ASP A 62 -15.03 -4.03 29.58
N LEU A 63 -14.17 -4.57 28.73
CA LEU A 63 -14.19 -4.30 27.29
C LEU A 63 -15.40 -5.00 26.63
N THR A 64 -16.56 -4.36 26.74
CA THR A 64 -17.83 -4.84 26.15
C THR A 64 -18.08 -4.14 24.82
N TRP A 65 -18.78 -4.80 23.89
CA TRP A 65 -19.17 -4.23 22.59
C TRP A 65 -19.83 -2.84 22.70
N SER A 66 -20.61 -2.63 23.77
CA SER A 66 -21.24 -1.35 24.09
C SER A 66 -20.26 -0.21 24.36
N ASN A 67 -19.08 -0.49 24.90
CA ASN A 67 -18.04 0.51 25.19
C ASN A 67 -17.07 0.69 24.03
N ILE A 68 -16.90 -0.38 23.22
CA ILE A 68 -16.03 -0.39 22.04
C ILE A 68 -16.66 0.37 20.89
N VAL A 69 -17.99 0.30 20.70
CA VAL A 69 -18.67 0.92 19.57
C VAL A 69 -19.25 2.26 20.00
N ASN A 70 -18.57 3.34 19.66
CA ASN A 70 -19.07 4.70 19.84
C ASN A 70 -19.22 5.41 18.48
N TRP A 71 -19.93 6.55 18.45
CA TRP A 71 -20.22 7.25 17.19
C TRP A 71 -18.97 7.72 16.43
N SER A 72 -17.84 7.90 17.12
CA SER A 72 -16.58 8.32 16.50
C SER A 72 -15.92 7.25 15.64
N ILE A 73 -16.38 5.98 15.70
CA ILE A 73 -15.87 4.88 14.86
C ILE A 73 -16.13 5.10 13.37
N ILE A 74 -17.14 5.91 13.05
CA ILE A 74 -17.51 6.22 11.67
C ILE A 74 -16.34 6.89 10.94
N GLY A 75 -15.55 7.71 11.63
CA GLY A 75 -14.37 8.39 11.08
C GLY A 75 -13.33 7.44 10.49
N PRO A 76 -12.67 6.58 11.30
CA PRO A 76 -11.66 5.66 10.81
C PRO A 76 -12.23 4.63 9.81
N ILE A 77 -13.48 4.20 9.96
CA ILE A 77 -14.14 3.30 8.98
C ILE A 77 -14.27 3.98 7.62
N MET A 78 -14.83 5.20 7.59
CA MET A 78 -15.05 5.93 6.34
C MET A 78 -13.72 6.26 5.66
N LEU A 79 -12.69 6.63 6.44
CA LEU A 79 -11.35 6.86 5.91
C LEU A 79 -10.73 5.59 5.33
N THR A 80 -10.89 4.44 6.01
CA THR A 80 -10.40 3.15 5.51
C THR A 80 -11.08 2.77 4.19
N LEU A 81 -12.39 2.96 4.08
CA LEU A 81 -13.14 2.73 2.84
C LEU A 81 -12.69 3.66 1.71
N LEU A 82 -12.45 4.94 2.01
CA LEU A 82 -11.94 5.92 1.06
C LEU A 82 -10.59 5.48 0.50
N PHE A 83 -9.65 5.10 1.37
CA PHE A 83 -8.34 4.59 0.93
C PHE A 83 -8.46 3.30 0.13
N GLN A 84 -9.36 2.38 0.52
CA GLN A 84 -9.56 1.14 -0.23
C GLN A 84 -10.06 1.39 -1.65
N GLY A 85 -10.99 2.31 -1.83
CA GLY A 85 -11.52 2.72 -3.14
C GLY A 85 -10.47 3.48 -3.97
N SER A 86 -9.87 4.51 -3.38
CA SER A 86 -8.86 5.36 -4.02
C SER A 86 -7.64 4.57 -4.49
N THR A 87 -7.15 3.65 -3.65
CA THR A 87 -6.00 2.80 -3.99
C THR A 87 -6.32 1.89 -5.16
N SER A 88 -7.49 1.24 -5.18
CA SER A 88 -7.88 0.33 -6.25
C SER A 88 -7.99 1.07 -7.60
N PHE A 89 -8.54 2.29 -7.57
CA PHE A 89 -8.63 3.15 -8.75
C PHE A 89 -7.25 3.56 -9.27
N THR A 90 -6.39 4.05 -8.37
CA THR A 90 -5.04 4.54 -8.71
C THR A 90 -4.12 3.42 -9.19
N GLU A 91 -4.22 2.23 -8.60
CA GLU A 91 -3.50 1.04 -9.05
C GLU A 91 -3.94 0.58 -10.44
N GLY A 92 -5.24 0.71 -10.76
CA GLY A 92 -5.76 0.43 -12.10
C GLY A 92 -5.19 1.37 -13.17
N ILE A 93 -5.05 2.66 -12.85
CA ILE A 93 -4.41 3.63 -13.74
C ILE A 93 -2.91 3.32 -13.89
N SER A 94 -2.24 3.03 -12.77
CA SER A 94 -0.79 2.75 -12.75
C SER A 94 -0.45 1.48 -13.54
N ALA A 95 -1.27 0.43 -13.43
CA ALA A 95 -1.10 -0.81 -14.18
C ALA A 95 -1.28 -0.64 -15.70
N LYS A 96 -2.07 0.36 -16.14
CA LYS A 96 -2.21 0.71 -17.55
C LYS A 96 -1.03 1.54 -18.05
N LYS A 97 -0.49 2.43 -17.21
CA LYS A 97 0.62 3.32 -17.56
C LYS A 97 1.98 2.60 -17.58
N TYR A 98 2.19 1.65 -16.68
CA TYR A 98 3.47 0.98 -16.48
C TYR A 98 3.33 -0.55 -16.67
N PRO A 99 3.87 -1.12 -17.76
CA PRO A 99 3.69 -2.55 -18.08
C PRO A 99 4.22 -3.50 -17.00
N THR A 100 5.33 -3.14 -16.35
CA THR A 100 5.96 -3.95 -15.29
C THR A 100 5.25 -3.83 -13.94
N TYR A 101 4.31 -2.90 -13.78
CA TYR A 101 3.66 -2.64 -12.49
C TYR A 101 2.80 -3.82 -12.01
N GLN A 102 2.28 -4.64 -12.92
CA GLN A 102 1.56 -5.85 -12.55
C GLN A 102 2.45 -6.88 -11.83
N ILE A 103 3.75 -6.91 -12.17
CA ILE A 103 4.74 -7.77 -11.49
C ILE A 103 4.93 -7.26 -10.06
N TYR A 104 5.07 -5.95 -9.90
CA TYR A 104 5.14 -5.31 -8.58
C TYR A 104 3.89 -5.55 -7.72
N GLN A 105 2.69 -5.52 -8.32
CA GLN A 105 1.44 -5.86 -7.63
C GLN A 105 1.40 -7.30 -7.10
N LYS A 106 2.07 -8.24 -7.77
CA LYS A 106 2.18 -9.64 -7.32
C LYS A 106 3.25 -9.82 -6.24
N ALA A 107 4.34 -9.04 -6.31
CA ALA A 107 5.49 -9.20 -5.43
C ALA A 107 5.36 -8.51 -4.07
N THR A 108 4.59 -7.41 -4.00
CA THR A 108 4.51 -6.56 -2.80
C THR A 108 3.07 -6.46 -2.31
N SER A 109 2.82 -6.41 -1.00
CA SER A 109 1.47 -6.24 -0.43
C SER A 109 0.87 -4.85 -0.72
N ARG A 110 -0.46 -4.73 -0.77
CA ARG A 110 -1.15 -3.46 -1.07
C ARG A 110 -0.99 -2.42 0.04
N LEU A 111 -1.40 -2.76 1.27
CA LEU A 111 -1.50 -1.84 2.40
C LEU A 111 -0.70 -2.35 3.60
N ILE A 112 -1.00 -3.56 4.08
CA ILE A 112 -0.34 -4.14 5.25
C ILE A 112 1.11 -4.48 4.90
N PRO A 113 2.11 -3.94 5.63
CA PRO A 113 3.51 -4.29 5.41
C PRO A 113 3.72 -5.79 5.60
N MET A 114 4.16 -6.48 4.55
CA MET A 114 4.48 -7.90 4.58
C MET A 114 5.90 -8.15 4.09
N TRP A 115 6.39 -9.37 4.28
CA TRP A 115 7.69 -9.79 3.76
C TRP A 115 7.75 -9.56 2.26
N PRO A 116 8.81 -8.91 1.76
CA PRO A 116 8.89 -8.53 0.37
C PRO A 116 9.15 -9.76 -0.51
N GLY A 117 8.51 -9.81 -1.67
CA GLY A 117 8.78 -10.80 -2.71
C GLY A 117 10.13 -10.60 -3.40
N LYS A 118 10.35 -11.37 -4.48
CA LYS A 118 11.54 -11.19 -5.33
C LYS A 118 11.55 -9.78 -5.97
N ASP A 119 12.74 -9.34 -6.36
CA ASP A 119 12.91 -8.05 -7.01
C ASP A 119 12.15 -7.99 -8.35
N VAL A 120 11.51 -6.84 -8.60
CA VAL A 120 10.65 -6.63 -9.78
C VAL A 120 11.45 -6.68 -11.07
N ASP A 121 12.69 -6.19 -11.10
CA ASP A 121 13.53 -6.22 -12.30
C ASP A 121 13.95 -7.66 -12.62
N GLN A 122 14.33 -8.42 -11.60
CA GLN A 122 14.66 -9.84 -11.76
C GLN A 122 13.46 -10.62 -12.30
N GLN A 123 12.27 -10.39 -11.75
CA GLN A 123 11.05 -11.04 -12.22
C GLN A 123 10.66 -10.62 -13.64
N ALA A 124 10.84 -9.34 -14.00
CA ALA A 124 10.58 -8.85 -15.35
C ALA A 124 11.53 -9.49 -16.38
N GLN A 125 12.81 -9.62 -16.03
CA GLN A 125 13.81 -10.30 -16.87
C GLN A 125 13.50 -11.81 -17.00
N GLU A 126 13.14 -12.48 -15.91
CA GLU A 126 12.70 -13.89 -15.93
C GLU A 126 11.48 -14.10 -16.84
N GLU A 127 10.47 -13.22 -16.78
CA GLU A 127 9.29 -13.30 -17.64
C GLU A 127 9.60 -13.01 -19.12
N GLN A 128 10.54 -12.10 -19.42
CA GLN A 128 10.98 -11.83 -20.78
C GLN A 128 11.77 -13.00 -21.38
N ASN A 129 12.65 -13.62 -20.59
CA ASN A 129 13.45 -14.77 -21.05
C ASN A 129 12.59 -16.01 -21.31
N LYS A 130 11.50 -16.22 -20.57
CA LYS A 130 10.55 -17.32 -20.82
C LYS A 130 9.72 -17.16 -22.11
N ARG A 131 9.62 -15.93 -22.64
CA ARG A 131 8.87 -15.63 -23.86
C ARG A 131 9.72 -15.71 -25.14
N LYS A 132 11.04 -15.81 -24.98
CA LYS A 132 12.00 -16.03 -26.08
C LYS A 132 12.22 -17.52 -26.26
#